data_AF-A0AAU6XD42-F1
#
_entry.id   AF-A0AAU6XD42-F1
#
_cell.length_a   1.000
_cell.length_b   1.000
_cell.length_c   1.000
_cell.angle_alpha   90.00
_cell.angle_beta   90.00
_cell.angle_gamma   90.00
#
_symmetry.space_group_name_H-M   'P 1'
#
loop_
_entity.id
_entity.type
_entity.pdbx_description
1 polymer ?
#
loop_
_entity_poly.entity_id
_entity_poly.type
_entity_poly.pdbx_seq_one_letter_code
_entity_poly.pdbx_strand_id
1 'polypeptide(L)'
;MKIRVLGPLSADVNGMSIVPTAGKPRQILALLALYPGRVMPVPTLMEEIWGTDLPQSALTTLQTYILQLRRRLGTAMGPGAPGTAKDVLATRHGGYLLQIPADAVDVHEYERLVLEGQQAFEHGEDERAARTYRDALNLWQGPALVDVPVGPVLEIEAMRLEESRLVTRERRIDADLRIGRHAEVTAELMDLTARHPEHEGLHSQAMVALYRSGRQAGALDVYHRLRRRLVDELGVEPSPQLQRLHQAILAVDPQLDLAAGPRRSSTFDLYAA
;
A
#
# COMPACT_ATOMS: atom_id res chain seq x y z
N MET A 1 -2.26 10.86 -20.29
CA MET A 1 -3.23 10.76 -19.18
C MET A 1 -2.49 10.13 -18.02
N LYS A 2 -2.67 10.66 -16.80
CA LYS A 2 -2.13 10.07 -15.57
C LYS A 2 -3.23 10.04 -14.53
N ILE A 3 -3.31 8.95 -13.77
CA ILE A 3 -4.27 8.77 -12.69
C ILE A 3 -3.51 8.32 -11.46
N ARG A 4 -3.90 8.84 -10.30
CA ARG A 4 -3.40 8.39 -9.00
C ARG A 4 -4.55 7.97 -8.12
N VAL A 5 -4.44 6.78 -7.55
CA VAL A 5 -5.42 6.19 -6.63
C VAL A 5 -4.80 5.85 -5.27
N LEU A 6 -3.47 5.88 -5.15
CA LEU A 6 -2.73 5.61 -3.90
C LEU A 6 -2.69 6.84 -2.99
N GLY A 7 -3.87 7.36 -2.63
CA GLY A 7 -4.06 8.64 -1.96
C GLY A 7 -5.36 9.29 -2.43
N PRO A 8 -5.46 10.63 -2.39
CA PRO A 8 -6.56 11.33 -3.05
C PRO A 8 -6.61 11.01 -4.55
N LEU A 9 -7.80 10.79 -5.10
CA LEU A 9 -7.99 10.57 -6.52
C LEU A 9 -7.54 11.79 -7.31
N SER A 10 -6.51 11.61 -8.13
CA SER A 10 -6.11 12.59 -9.14
C SER A 10 -6.18 11.95 -10.51
N ALA A 11 -6.61 12.72 -11.50
CA ALA A 11 -6.61 12.29 -12.89
C ALA A 11 -6.44 13.51 -13.78
N ASP A 12 -5.40 13.51 -14.61
CA ASP A 12 -5.10 14.60 -15.52
C ASP A 12 -4.88 14.11 -16.95
N VAL A 13 -5.29 14.97 -17.89
CA VAL A 13 -4.99 14.85 -19.30
C VAL A 13 -4.40 16.20 -19.73
N ASN A 14 -3.17 16.19 -20.23
CA ASN A 14 -2.45 17.40 -20.66
C ASN A 14 -2.40 18.48 -19.56
N GLY A 15 -2.23 18.07 -18.29
CA GLY A 15 -2.21 18.99 -17.14
C GLY A 15 -3.57 19.54 -16.71
N MET A 16 -4.66 19.19 -17.39
CA MET A 16 -6.03 19.52 -16.99
C MET A 16 -6.66 18.40 -16.19
N SER A 17 -7.19 18.72 -15.01
CA SER A 17 -7.88 17.75 -14.16
C SER A 17 -9.20 17.30 -14.80
N ILE A 18 -9.40 15.98 -14.86
CA ILE A 18 -10.64 15.34 -15.29
C ILE A 18 -11.46 14.79 -14.13
N VAL A 19 -10.98 14.94 -12.89
CA VAL A 19 -11.64 14.43 -11.68
C VAL A 19 -13.01 15.12 -11.52
N PRO A 20 -14.11 14.35 -11.41
CA PRO A 20 -15.42 14.93 -11.15
C PRO A 20 -15.55 15.47 -9.72
N THR A 21 -16.21 16.61 -9.58
CA THR A 21 -16.55 17.16 -8.26
C THR A 21 -17.64 16.33 -7.57
N ALA A 22 -18.60 15.80 -8.34
CA ALA A 22 -19.70 14.99 -7.81
C ALA A 22 -19.23 13.58 -7.43
N GLY A 23 -19.69 13.06 -6.29
CA GLY A 23 -19.25 11.78 -5.72
C GLY A 23 -19.45 10.57 -6.63
N LYS A 24 -20.64 10.41 -7.23
CA LYS A 24 -20.96 9.23 -8.05
C LYS A 24 -20.14 9.13 -9.35
N PRO A 25 -19.97 10.20 -10.15
CA PRO A 25 -19.01 10.16 -11.26
C PRO A 25 -17.56 9.96 -10.82
N ARG A 26 -17.17 10.46 -9.64
CA ARG A 26 -15.83 10.29 -9.06
C ARG A 26 -15.57 8.82 -8.70
N GLN A 27 -16.53 8.15 -8.08
CA GLN A 27 -16.54 6.69 -7.85
C GLN A 27 -16.31 5.90 -9.13
N ILE A 28 -17.11 6.19 -10.17
CA ILE A 28 -16.98 5.50 -11.48
C ILE A 28 -15.57 5.67 -12.05
N LEU A 29 -15.02 6.89 -12.00
CA LEU A 29 -13.67 7.14 -12.51
C LEU A 29 -12.62 6.35 -11.72
N ALA A 30 -12.69 6.35 -10.39
CA ALA A 30 -11.79 5.57 -9.54
C ALA A 30 -11.87 4.07 -9.85
N LEU A 31 -13.09 3.51 -9.90
CA LEU A 31 -13.29 2.09 -10.17
C LEU A 31 -12.79 1.68 -11.55
N LEU A 32 -13.07 2.47 -12.59
CA LEU A 32 -12.56 2.19 -13.93
C LEU A 32 -11.03 2.34 -14.02
N ALA A 33 -10.44 3.25 -13.24
CA ALA A 33 -9.00 3.46 -13.21
C ALA A 33 -8.23 2.30 -12.57
N LEU A 34 -8.83 1.56 -11.64
CA LEU A 34 -8.20 0.36 -11.05
C LEU A 34 -8.09 -0.81 -12.03
N TYR A 35 -8.84 -0.78 -13.14
CA TYR A 35 -8.86 -1.86 -14.12
C TYR A 35 -8.71 -1.33 -15.57
N PRO A 36 -7.58 -0.68 -15.90
CA PRO A 36 -7.35 -0.13 -17.23
C PRO A 36 -7.37 -1.24 -18.28
N GLY A 37 -8.03 -0.96 -19.40
CA GLY A 37 -8.21 -1.91 -20.51
C GLY A 37 -9.18 -3.06 -20.25
N ARG A 38 -9.78 -3.16 -19.05
CA ARG A 38 -10.78 -4.19 -18.73
C ARG A 38 -12.20 -3.64 -18.75
N VAL A 39 -13.14 -4.44 -19.25
CA VAL A 39 -14.56 -4.08 -19.24
C VAL A 39 -15.10 -4.22 -17.83
N MET A 40 -15.52 -3.09 -17.26
CA MET A 40 -16.30 -3.05 -16.04
C MET A 40 -17.79 -3.24 -16.38
N PRO A 41 -18.43 -4.32 -15.91
CA PRO A 41 -19.84 -4.58 -16.17
C PRO A 41 -20.74 -3.48 -15.61
N VAL A 42 -21.83 -3.18 -16.32
CA VAL A 42 -22.86 -2.25 -15.85
C VAL A 42 -23.40 -2.63 -14.47
N PRO A 43 -23.72 -3.91 -14.16
CA PRO A 43 -24.17 -4.29 -12.82
C PRO A 43 -23.18 -3.93 -11.71
N THR A 44 -21.88 -4.13 -11.93
CA THR A 44 -20.82 -3.78 -10.96
C THR A 44 -20.73 -2.27 -10.75
N LEU A 45 -20.84 -1.47 -11.81
CA LEU A 45 -20.91 -0.01 -11.68
C LEU A 45 -22.16 0.43 -10.91
N MET A 46 -23.29 -0.25 -11.11
CA MET A 46 -24.52 0.08 -10.40
C MET A 46 -24.43 -0.31 -8.91
N GLU A 47 -23.87 -1.47 -8.60
CA GLU A 47 -23.58 -1.93 -7.24
C GLU A 47 -22.66 -0.95 -6.52
N GLU A 48 -21.60 -0.48 -7.17
CA GLU A 48 -20.69 0.51 -6.57
C GLU A 48 -21.41 1.84 -6.23
N ILE A 49 -22.29 2.32 -7.11
CA ILE A 49 -22.90 3.65 -6.96
C ILE A 49 -24.12 3.64 -6.02
N TRP A 50 -24.87 2.54 -6.00
CA TRP A 50 -26.17 2.44 -5.34
C TRP A 50 -26.26 1.31 -4.32
N GLY A 51 -25.31 0.38 -4.29
CA GLY A 51 -25.37 -0.80 -3.43
C GLY A 51 -26.67 -1.56 -3.65
N THR A 52 -27.42 -1.75 -2.57
CA THR A 52 -28.75 -2.40 -2.59
C THR A 52 -29.88 -1.47 -3.05
N ASP A 53 -29.69 -0.15 -3.01
CA ASP A 53 -30.75 0.84 -3.21
C ASP A 53 -30.76 1.36 -4.66
N LEU A 54 -31.04 0.45 -5.60
CA LEU A 54 -31.09 0.78 -7.03
C LEU A 54 -32.37 1.55 -7.39
N PRO A 55 -32.27 2.80 -7.89
CA PRO A 55 -33.43 3.50 -8.43
C PRO A 55 -33.87 2.89 -9.77
N GLN A 56 -35.15 3.05 -10.11
CA GLN A 56 -35.69 2.64 -11.41
C GLN A 56 -34.94 3.27 -12.60
N SER A 57 -34.37 4.48 -12.40
CA SER A 57 -33.58 5.22 -13.39
C SER A 57 -32.07 4.94 -13.31
N ALA A 58 -31.61 3.91 -12.60
CA ALA A 58 -30.18 3.66 -12.37
C ALA A 58 -29.37 3.58 -13.67
N LEU A 59 -29.86 2.82 -14.67
CA LEU A 59 -29.17 2.66 -15.94
C LEU A 59 -29.02 3.98 -16.71
N THR A 60 -30.09 4.76 -16.83
CA THR A 60 -30.07 6.06 -17.54
C THR A 60 -29.23 7.09 -16.80
N THR A 61 -29.24 7.04 -15.46
CA THR A 61 -28.40 7.89 -14.61
C THR A 61 -26.92 7.53 -14.75
N LEU A 62 -26.56 6.24 -14.79
CA LEU A 62 -25.20 5.78 -15.05
C LEU A 62 -24.71 6.26 -16.42
N GLN A 63 -25.52 6.12 -17.47
CA GLN A 63 -25.19 6.63 -18.80
C GLN A 63 -24.94 8.14 -18.80
N THR A 64 -25.68 8.90 -17.97
CA THR A 64 -25.48 10.34 -17.78
C THR A 64 -24.14 10.63 -17.12
N TYR A 65 -23.74 9.89 -16.09
CA TYR A 65 -22.41 10.03 -15.47
C TYR A 65 -21.27 9.70 -16.45
N ILE A 66 -21.41 8.64 -17.25
CA ILE A 66 -20.43 8.31 -18.29
C ILE A 66 -20.34 9.42 -19.35
N LEU A 67 -21.47 10.01 -19.75
CA LEU A 67 -21.47 11.15 -20.66
C LEU A 67 -20.74 12.37 -20.06
N GLN A 68 -20.93 12.66 -18.77
CA GLN A 68 -20.23 13.73 -18.08
C GLN A 68 -18.71 13.49 -18.02
N LEU A 69 -18.29 12.26 -17.73
CA LEU A 69 -16.88 11.85 -17.76
C LEU A 69 -16.28 12.04 -19.15
N ARG A 70 -16.97 11.58 -20.20
CA ARG A 70 -16.54 11.78 -21.60
C ARG A 70 -16.42 13.24 -21.99
N ARG A 71 -17.33 14.11 -21.50
CA ARG A 71 -17.22 15.56 -21.76
C ARG A 71 -15.98 16.17 -21.11
N ARG A 72 -15.66 15.80 -19.87
CA ARG A 72 -14.44 16.23 -19.18
C ARG A 72 -13.19 15.75 -19.92
N LEU A 73 -13.15 14.47 -20.29
CA LEU A 73 -12.08 13.89 -21.09
C LEU A 73 -11.91 14.63 -22.43
N GLY A 74 -12.99 14.83 -23.19
CA GLY A 74 -12.92 15.49 -24.49
C GLY A 74 -12.45 16.94 -24.39
N THR A 75 -12.86 17.65 -23.33
CA THR A 75 -12.38 19.01 -23.05
C THR A 75 -10.87 19.02 -22.75
N ALA A 76 -10.41 18.08 -21.91
CA ALA A 76 -9.02 18.01 -21.49
C ALA A 76 -8.07 17.48 -22.60
N MET A 77 -8.57 16.64 -23.50
CA MET A 77 -7.81 16.18 -24.67
C MET A 77 -7.56 17.31 -25.68
N GLY A 78 -8.49 18.26 -25.80
CA GLY A 78 -8.39 19.39 -26.72
C GLY A 78 -8.65 19.02 -28.19
N PRO A 79 -8.77 20.04 -29.06
CA PRO A 79 -8.94 19.82 -30.50
C PRO A 79 -7.64 19.25 -31.12
N GLY A 80 -7.77 18.21 -31.95
CA GLY A 80 -6.64 17.59 -32.66
C GLY A 80 -5.98 16.41 -31.95
N ALA A 81 -6.49 15.95 -30.81
CA ALA A 81 -6.03 14.71 -30.19
C ALA A 81 -6.25 13.50 -31.12
N PRO A 82 -5.31 12.53 -31.16
CA PRO A 82 -5.53 11.28 -31.87
C PRO A 82 -6.62 10.47 -31.15
N GLY A 83 -7.85 10.54 -31.67
CA GLY A 83 -9.02 9.85 -31.12
C GLY A 83 -9.96 10.74 -30.32
N THR A 84 -10.99 10.13 -29.74
CA THR A 84 -12.07 10.80 -29.04
C THR A 84 -12.18 10.34 -27.58
N ALA A 85 -12.89 11.11 -26.76
CA ALA A 85 -13.22 10.68 -25.40
C ALA A 85 -14.01 9.35 -25.34
N LYS A 86 -14.67 8.94 -26.44
CA LYS A 86 -15.34 7.64 -26.55
C LYS A 86 -14.36 6.49 -26.81
N ASP A 87 -13.17 6.78 -27.34
CA ASP A 87 -12.12 5.79 -27.52
C ASP A 87 -11.38 5.54 -26.19
N VAL A 88 -11.17 6.61 -25.40
CA VAL A 88 -10.59 6.53 -24.06
C VAL A 88 -11.56 5.92 -23.05
N LEU A 89 -12.79 6.41 -22.94
CA LEU A 89 -13.83 5.80 -22.12
C LEU A 89 -14.82 5.09 -23.05
N ALA A 90 -14.52 3.84 -23.39
CA ALA A 90 -15.23 3.08 -24.39
C ALA A 90 -16.43 2.33 -23.82
N THR A 91 -17.49 2.23 -24.63
CA THR A 91 -18.59 1.30 -24.37
C THR A 91 -18.28 -0.01 -25.07
N ARG A 92 -18.47 -1.12 -24.35
CA ARG A 92 -18.43 -2.49 -24.88
C ARG A 92 -19.72 -3.21 -24.50
N HIS A 93 -19.90 -4.41 -25.03
CA HIS A 93 -21.06 -5.22 -24.70
C HIS A 93 -21.16 -5.41 -23.19
N GLY A 94 -22.25 -4.92 -22.58
CA GLY A 94 -22.54 -5.06 -21.15
C GLY A 94 -21.76 -4.16 -20.19
N GLY A 95 -20.92 -3.23 -20.67
CA GLY A 95 -20.03 -2.47 -19.78
C GLY A 95 -19.30 -1.29 -20.38
N TYR A 96 -18.43 -0.71 -19.56
CA TYR A 96 -17.53 0.39 -19.93
C TYR A 96 -16.10 0.01 -19.60
N LEU A 97 -15.14 0.51 -20.36
CA LEU A 97 -13.72 0.37 -20.02
C LEU A 97 -12.99 1.68 -20.18
N LEU A 98 -11.93 1.85 -19.40
CA LEU A 98 -10.98 2.94 -19.56
C LEU A 98 -9.77 2.43 -20.34
N GLN A 99 -9.67 2.82 -21.61
CA GLN A 99 -8.62 2.44 -22.53
C GLN A 99 -7.40 3.36 -22.34
N ILE A 100 -6.58 3.03 -21.34
CA ILE A 100 -5.30 3.70 -21.08
C ILE A 100 -4.22 2.64 -20.84
N PRO A 101 -2.93 2.97 -21.04
CA PRO A 101 -1.83 2.14 -20.57
C PRO A 101 -1.93 1.86 -19.06
N ALA A 102 -1.55 0.67 -18.61
CA ALA A 102 -1.62 0.32 -17.18
C ALA A 102 -0.69 1.20 -16.33
N ASP A 103 0.50 1.53 -16.83
CA ASP A 103 1.47 2.43 -16.21
C ASP A 103 1.00 3.91 -16.16
N ALA A 104 -0.15 4.23 -16.76
CA ALA A 104 -0.80 5.52 -16.55
C ALA A 104 -1.48 5.64 -15.18
N VAL A 105 -1.60 4.54 -14.41
CA VAL A 105 -2.19 4.50 -13.08
C VAL A 105 -1.14 4.05 -12.08
N ASP A 106 -0.88 4.88 -11.06
CA ASP A 106 0.16 4.68 -10.04
C ASP A 106 0.13 3.30 -9.34
N VAL A 107 -1.06 2.72 -9.14
CA VAL A 107 -1.22 1.39 -8.54
C VAL A 107 -0.49 0.29 -9.30
N HIS A 108 -0.44 0.35 -10.63
CA HIS A 108 0.24 -0.68 -11.42
C HIS A 108 1.76 -0.49 -11.43
N GLU A 109 2.24 0.74 -11.32
CA GLU A 109 3.65 1.01 -11.08
C GLU A 109 4.07 0.49 -9.69
N TYR A 110 3.24 0.74 -8.68
CA TYR A 110 3.43 0.23 -7.32
C TYR A 110 3.48 -1.30 -7.30
N GLU A 111 2.48 -1.99 -7.87
CA GLU A 111 2.43 -3.45 -7.91
C GLU A 111 3.66 -4.05 -8.62
N ARG A 112 4.14 -3.42 -9.71
CA ARG A 112 5.37 -3.81 -10.41
C ARG A 112 6.59 -3.68 -9.49
N LEU A 113 6.75 -2.54 -8.81
CA LEU A 113 7.88 -2.31 -7.90
C LEU A 113 7.85 -3.29 -6.71
N VAL A 114 6.67 -3.62 -6.18
CA VAL A 114 6.54 -4.64 -5.12
C VAL A 114 7.03 -6.00 -5.59
N LEU A 115 6.68 -6.41 -6.81
CA LEU A 115 7.16 -7.66 -7.40
C LEU A 115 8.68 -7.64 -7.64
N GLU A 116 9.22 -6.54 -8.16
CA GLU A 116 10.67 -6.38 -8.36
C GLU A 116 11.45 -6.39 -7.05
N GLY A 117 10.93 -5.75 -6.01
CA GLY A 117 11.50 -5.79 -4.66
C GLY A 117 11.48 -7.20 -4.08
N GLN A 118 10.39 -7.95 -4.31
CA GLN A 118 10.30 -9.35 -3.88
C GLN A 118 11.33 -10.23 -4.57
N GLN A 119 11.47 -10.09 -5.89
CA GLN A 119 12.48 -10.83 -6.63
C GLN A 119 13.89 -10.50 -6.12
N ALA A 120 14.21 -9.21 -5.93
CA ALA A 120 15.50 -8.80 -5.38
C ALA A 120 15.76 -9.43 -3.99
N PHE A 121 14.76 -9.45 -3.11
CA PHE A 121 14.87 -10.02 -1.77
C PHE A 121 15.10 -11.54 -1.81
N GLU A 122 14.41 -12.26 -2.69
CA GLU A 122 14.57 -13.71 -2.88
C GLU A 122 15.96 -14.08 -3.42
N HIS A 123 16.58 -13.20 -4.20
CA HIS A 123 17.94 -13.37 -4.72
C HIS A 123 19.03 -12.88 -3.75
N GLY A 124 18.66 -12.41 -2.54
CA GLY A 124 19.60 -11.89 -1.55
C GLY A 124 20.16 -10.50 -1.88
N GLU A 125 19.57 -9.78 -2.84
CA GLU A 125 19.93 -8.41 -3.18
C GLU A 125 19.26 -7.40 -2.22
N ASP A 126 19.47 -7.55 -0.91
CA ASP A 126 18.71 -6.85 0.15
C ASP A 126 18.75 -5.31 -0.02
N GLU A 127 19.88 -4.75 -0.44
CA GLU A 127 19.99 -3.30 -0.72
C GLU A 127 19.05 -2.84 -1.84
N ARG A 128 18.97 -3.64 -2.92
CA ARG A 128 18.09 -3.35 -4.04
C ARG A 128 16.64 -3.53 -3.62
N ALA A 129 16.32 -4.60 -2.90
CA ALA A 129 14.99 -4.84 -2.36
C ALA A 129 14.51 -3.65 -1.50
N ALA A 130 15.33 -3.21 -0.55
CA ALA A 130 15.02 -2.06 0.32
C ALA A 130 14.76 -0.78 -0.47
N ARG A 131 15.58 -0.48 -1.49
CA ARG A 131 15.37 0.68 -2.38
C ARG A 131 14.08 0.56 -3.17
N THR A 132 13.85 -0.56 -3.85
CA THR A 132 12.67 -0.76 -4.71
C THR A 132 11.36 -0.71 -3.90
N TYR A 133 11.31 -1.32 -2.71
CA TYR A 133 10.13 -1.22 -1.85
C TYR A 133 9.90 0.22 -1.36
N ARG A 134 10.98 0.98 -1.10
CA ARG A 134 10.86 2.39 -0.71
C ARG A 134 10.32 3.23 -1.85
N ASP A 135 10.78 3.00 -3.07
CA ASP A 135 10.26 3.66 -4.28
C ASP A 135 8.77 3.33 -4.48
N ALA A 136 8.35 2.08 -4.25
CA ALA A 136 6.95 1.69 -4.27
C ALA A 136 6.13 2.47 -3.22
N LEU A 137 6.60 2.53 -1.97
CA LEU A 137 5.92 3.23 -0.89
C LEU A 137 5.87 4.76 -1.10
N ASN A 138 6.82 5.35 -1.82
CA ASN A 138 6.86 6.77 -2.14
C ASN A 138 5.76 7.20 -3.14
N LEU A 139 5.13 6.25 -3.86
CA LEU A 139 3.99 6.55 -4.72
C LEU A 139 2.74 6.94 -3.90
N TRP A 140 2.67 6.50 -2.64
CA TRP A 140 1.54 6.74 -1.75
C TRP A 140 1.52 8.16 -1.19
N GLN A 141 0.36 8.82 -1.31
CA GLN A 141 0.10 10.18 -0.84
C GLN A 141 -0.97 10.24 0.27
N GLY A 142 -1.24 9.12 0.91
CA GLY A 142 -2.27 8.99 1.96
C GLY A 142 -2.93 7.62 1.92
N PRO A 143 -4.09 7.45 2.56
CA PRO A 143 -4.94 6.28 2.36
C PRO A 143 -5.46 6.20 0.92
N ALA A 144 -5.58 5.00 0.37
CA ALA A 144 -6.11 4.75 -0.96
C ALA A 144 -7.51 5.37 -1.11
N LEU A 145 -7.72 6.15 -2.18
CA LEU A 145 -9.00 6.78 -2.53
C LEU A 145 -9.65 7.60 -1.41
N VAL A 146 -8.85 8.22 -0.52
CA VAL A 146 -9.35 8.90 0.71
C VAL A 146 -10.40 9.99 0.48
N ASP A 147 -10.44 10.61 -0.71
CA ASP A 147 -11.40 11.66 -1.07
C ASP A 147 -12.55 11.16 -1.97
N VAL A 148 -12.62 9.84 -2.21
CA VAL A 148 -13.68 9.21 -2.98
C VAL A 148 -14.67 8.57 -2.02
N PRO A 149 -15.97 8.88 -2.11
CA PRO A 149 -16.95 8.09 -1.37
C PRO A 149 -16.88 6.67 -1.93
N VAL A 150 -16.53 5.65 -1.16
CA VAL A 150 -16.42 4.27 -1.68
C VAL A 150 -17.76 3.55 -1.51
N GLY A 151 -18.16 2.79 -2.53
CA GLY A 151 -19.18 1.75 -2.44
C GLY A 151 -18.56 0.38 -2.19
N PRO A 152 -19.37 -0.70 -2.23
CA PRO A 152 -18.91 -2.04 -1.85
C PRO A 152 -17.72 -2.57 -2.64
N VAL A 153 -17.59 -2.20 -3.92
CA VAL A 153 -16.53 -2.70 -4.79
C VAL A 153 -15.22 -1.96 -4.52
N LEU A 154 -15.29 -0.63 -4.44
CA LEU A 154 -14.11 0.19 -4.12
C LEU A 154 -13.62 -0.01 -2.69
N GLU A 155 -14.50 -0.31 -1.73
CA GLU A 155 -14.11 -0.60 -0.35
C GLU A 155 -13.18 -1.82 -0.28
N ILE A 156 -13.53 -2.90 -0.98
CA ILE A 156 -12.70 -4.12 -1.06
C ILE A 156 -11.34 -3.81 -1.70
N GLU A 157 -11.32 -3.03 -2.78
CA GLU A 157 -10.06 -2.66 -3.44
C GLU A 157 -9.20 -1.73 -2.57
N ALA A 158 -9.80 -0.74 -1.89
CA ALA A 158 -9.08 0.12 -0.95
C ALA A 158 -8.46 -0.69 0.20
N MET A 159 -9.21 -1.63 0.77
CA MET A 159 -8.70 -2.55 1.79
C MET A 159 -7.54 -3.41 1.27
N ARG A 160 -7.68 -4.00 0.07
CA ARG A 160 -6.62 -4.79 -0.57
C ARG A 160 -5.34 -3.97 -0.76
N LEU A 161 -5.49 -2.72 -1.18
CA LEU A 161 -4.36 -1.82 -1.42
C LEU A 161 -3.66 -1.41 -0.12
N GLU A 162 -4.40 -1.07 0.94
CA GLU A 162 -3.81 -0.76 2.24
C GLU A 162 -3.12 -1.98 2.87
N GLU A 163 -3.68 -3.17 2.72
CA GLU A 163 -3.04 -4.41 3.17
C GLU A 163 -1.74 -4.66 2.40
N SER A 164 -1.77 -4.50 1.07
CA SER A 164 -0.56 -4.59 0.25
C SER A 164 0.50 -3.57 0.69
N ARG A 165 0.09 -2.35 1.06
CA ARG A 165 0.98 -1.30 1.55
C ARG A 165 1.66 -1.71 2.87
N LEU A 166 0.89 -2.27 3.80
CA LEU A 166 1.41 -2.75 5.07
C LEU A 166 2.45 -3.86 4.86
N VAL A 167 2.11 -4.87 4.06
CA VAL A 167 3.03 -5.98 3.72
C VAL A 167 4.30 -5.46 3.03
N THR A 168 4.17 -4.49 2.12
CA THR A 168 5.33 -3.89 1.44
C THR A 168 6.23 -3.14 2.43
N ARG A 169 5.64 -2.48 3.42
CA ARG A 169 6.38 -1.80 4.49
C ARG A 169 7.12 -2.80 5.38
N GLU A 170 6.48 -3.91 5.74
CA GLU A 170 7.14 -4.99 6.48
C GLU A 170 8.34 -5.56 5.71
N ARG A 171 8.17 -5.87 4.40
CA ARG A 171 9.27 -6.39 3.58
C ARG A 171 10.41 -5.39 3.41
N ARG A 172 10.09 -4.10 3.26
CA ARG A 172 11.10 -3.03 3.25
C ARG A 172 11.89 -3.00 4.56
N ILE A 173 11.21 -3.11 5.70
CA ILE A 173 11.83 -3.14 7.03
C ILE A 173 12.71 -4.38 7.18
N ASP A 174 12.26 -5.56 6.75
CA ASP A 174 13.09 -6.77 6.78
C ASP A 174 14.38 -6.59 5.97
N ALA A 175 14.29 -6.05 4.77
CA ALA A 175 15.45 -5.76 3.93
C ALA A 175 16.38 -4.74 4.61
N ASP A 176 15.84 -3.66 5.17
CA ASP A 176 16.60 -2.66 5.94
C ASP A 176 17.29 -3.28 7.18
N LEU A 177 16.62 -4.19 7.89
CA LEU A 177 17.19 -4.90 9.04
C LEU A 177 18.33 -5.82 8.63
N ARG A 178 18.23 -6.51 7.48
CA ARG A 178 19.29 -7.40 6.96
C ARG A 178 20.57 -6.64 6.56
N ILE A 179 20.44 -5.45 5.99
CA ILE A 179 21.59 -4.58 5.65
C ILE A 179 22.05 -3.71 6.83
N GLY A 180 21.49 -3.91 8.02
CA GLY A 180 21.96 -3.29 9.26
C GLY A 180 21.43 -1.90 9.58
N ARG A 181 20.34 -1.45 8.95
CA ARG A 181 19.69 -0.14 9.21
C ARG A 181 18.67 -0.18 10.36
N HIS A 182 18.95 -0.94 11.41
CA HIS A 182 18.04 -1.13 12.55
C HIS A 182 17.73 0.19 13.29
N ALA A 183 18.69 1.10 13.41
CA ALA A 183 18.48 2.40 14.04
C ALA A 183 17.51 3.29 13.22
N GLU A 184 17.58 3.24 11.89
CA GLU A 184 16.74 4.05 10.99
C GLU A 184 15.27 3.63 11.04
N VAL A 185 14.99 2.34 11.20
CA VAL A 185 13.62 1.80 11.19
C VAL A 185 12.95 1.78 12.57
N THR A 186 13.69 2.02 13.66
CA THR A 186 13.17 1.89 15.03
C THR A 186 11.99 2.83 15.30
N ALA A 187 12.08 4.10 14.92
CA ALA A 187 11.00 5.07 15.16
C ALA A 187 9.73 4.71 14.38
N GLU A 188 9.89 4.29 13.12
CA GLU A 188 8.79 3.83 12.28
C GLU A 188 8.13 2.56 12.82
N LEU A 189 8.91 1.62 13.35
CA LEU A 189 8.39 0.41 13.98
C LEU A 189 7.62 0.69 15.27
N MET A 190 8.05 1.65 16.08
CA MET A 190 7.30 2.05 17.29
C MET A 190 5.93 2.65 16.94
N ASP A 191 5.87 3.42 15.85
CA ASP A 191 4.62 3.98 15.33
C ASP A 191 3.71 2.91 14.72
N LEU A 192 4.27 1.98 13.95
CA LEU A 192 3.53 0.85 13.36
C LEU A 192 2.96 -0.09 14.42
N THR A 193 3.74 -0.48 15.41
CA THR A 193 3.28 -1.34 16.52
C THR A 193 2.21 -0.67 17.39
N ALA A 194 2.17 0.66 17.45
CA ALA A 194 1.10 1.39 18.11
C ALA A 194 -0.21 1.38 17.29
N ARG A 195 -0.13 1.48 15.96
CA ARG A 195 -1.30 1.41 15.05
C ARG A 195 -1.82 0.00 14.82
N HIS A 196 -0.94 -1.00 14.89
CA HIS A 196 -1.25 -2.41 14.65
C HIS A 196 -0.88 -3.24 15.90
N PRO A 197 -1.64 -3.05 16.99
CA PRO A 197 -1.28 -3.52 18.33
C PRO A 197 -1.17 -5.05 18.50
N GLU A 198 -1.76 -5.81 17.59
CA GLU A 198 -1.81 -7.29 17.59
C GLU A 198 -0.90 -7.91 16.51
N HIS A 199 -0.21 -7.09 15.71
CA HIS A 199 0.52 -7.56 14.53
C HIS A 199 1.91 -8.10 14.90
N GLU A 200 1.99 -9.40 15.20
CA GLU A 200 3.22 -10.05 15.69
C GLU A 200 4.47 -9.83 14.80
N GLY A 201 4.30 -9.74 13.47
CA GLY A 201 5.41 -9.47 12.53
C GLY A 201 6.13 -8.14 12.82
N LEU A 202 5.40 -7.03 12.83
CA LEU A 202 5.90 -5.71 13.22
C LEU A 202 6.54 -5.69 14.61
N HIS A 203 5.94 -6.36 15.59
CA HIS A 203 6.52 -6.49 16.93
C HIS A 203 7.84 -7.27 16.92
N SER A 204 7.94 -8.33 16.12
CA SER A 204 9.17 -9.10 15.93
C SER A 204 10.28 -8.24 15.33
N GLN A 205 9.97 -7.47 14.28
CA GLN A 205 10.91 -6.53 13.65
C GLN A 205 11.36 -5.44 14.65
N ALA A 206 10.43 -4.91 15.45
CA ALA A 206 10.74 -3.94 16.51
C ALA A 206 11.69 -4.52 17.57
N MET A 207 11.45 -5.76 18.00
CA MET A 207 12.33 -6.46 18.94
C MET A 207 13.74 -6.62 18.37
N VAL A 208 13.87 -7.07 17.12
CA VAL A 208 15.17 -7.20 16.44
C VAL A 208 15.87 -5.85 16.31
N ALA A 209 15.15 -4.81 15.90
CA ALA A 209 15.70 -3.46 15.74
C ALA A 209 16.25 -2.91 17.07
N LEU A 210 15.48 -3.04 18.15
CA LEU A 210 15.88 -2.59 19.49
C LEU A 210 17.05 -3.40 20.04
N TYR A 211 17.03 -4.73 19.89
CA TYR A 211 18.12 -5.60 20.31
C TYR A 211 19.43 -5.21 19.61
N ARG A 212 19.42 -5.11 18.27
CA ARG A 212 20.60 -4.72 17.47
C ARG A 212 21.09 -3.30 17.76
N SER A 213 20.22 -2.43 18.28
CA SER A 213 20.56 -1.09 18.74
C SER A 213 21.14 -1.07 20.18
N GLY A 214 21.42 -2.22 20.80
CA GLY A 214 21.89 -2.33 22.19
C GLY A 214 20.80 -2.09 23.24
N ARG A 215 19.53 -2.04 22.84
CA ARG A 215 18.37 -1.75 23.72
C ARG A 215 17.62 -3.02 24.07
N GLN A 216 18.31 -4.04 24.58
CA GLN A 216 17.75 -5.36 24.90
C GLN A 216 16.52 -5.29 25.82
N ALA A 217 16.58 -4.48 26.89
CA ALA A 217 15.43 -4.28 27.79
C ALA A 217 14.19 -3.73 27.05
N GLY A 218 14.40 -2.86 26.06
CA GLY A 218 13.32 -2.35 25.22
C GLY A 218 12.72 -3.43 24.32
N ALA A 219 13.54 -4.33 23.77
CA ALA A 219 13.06 -5.46 22.97
C ALA A 219 12.19 -6.42 23.81
N LEU A 220 12.63 -6.74 25.04
CA LEU A 220 11.85 -7.60 25.95
C LEU A 220 10.53 -6.93 26.37
N ASP A 221 10.53 -5.60 26.60
CA ASP A 221 9.30 -4.87 26.91
C ASP A 221 8.28 -4.90 25.75
N VAL A 222 8.73 -4.82 24.50
CA VAL A 222 7.85 -4.98 23.32
C VAL A 222 7.16 -6.34 23.33
N TYR A 223 7.89 -7.42 23.61
CA TYR A 223 7.31 -8.76 23.74
C TYR A 223 6.29 -8.84 24.89
N HIS A 224 6.64 -8.35 26.08
CA HIS A 224 5.76 -8.41 27.24
C HIS A 224 4.49 -7.58 27.07
N ARG A 225 4.55 -6.44 26.39
CA ARG A 225 3.35 -5.65 26.06
C ARG A 225 2.46 -6.37 25.06
N LEU A 226 3.02 -6.92 23.99
CA LEU A 226 2.24 -7.67 23.00
C LEU A 226 1.61 -8.93 23.63
N ARG A 227 2.39 -9.72 24.39
CA ARG A 227 1.87 -10.92 25.05
C ARG A 227 0.70 -10.62 25.97
N ARG A 228 0.81 -9.60 26.82
CA ARG A 228 -0.30 -9.18 27.70
C ARG A 228 -1.54 -8.87 26.88
N ARG A 229 -1.39 -8.10 25.80
CA ARG A 229 -2.50 -7.78 24.91
C ARG A 229 -3.14 -9.02 24.28
N LEU A 230 -2.35 -9.91 23.68
CA LEU A 230 -2.89 -11.12 23.04
C LEU A 230 -3.62 -12.02 24.05
N VAL A 231 -3.10 -12.15 25.27
CA VAL A 231 -3.74 -12.93 26.33
C VAL A 231 -5.02 -12.25 26.82
N ASP A 232 -4.97 -10.94 27.10
CA ASP A 232 -6.09 -10.20 27.70
C ASP A 232 -7.23 -9.96 26.71
N GLU A 233 -6.94 -9.67 25.43
CA GLU A 233 -7.92 -9.28 24.41
C GLU A 233 -8.39 -10.47 23.55
N LEU A 234 -7.49 -11.43 23.25
CA LEU A 234 -7.79 -12.56 22.35
C LEU A 234 -7.77 -13.93 23.04
N GLY A 235 -7.23 -14.03 24.26
CA GLY A 235 -7.10 -15.29 24.98
C GLY A 235 -6.08 -16.25 24.37
N VAL A 236 -5.13 -15.75 23.58
CA VAL A 236 -4.11 -16.55 22.90
C VAL A 236 -2.70 -16.16 23.33
N GLU A 237 -1.77 -17.12 23.28
CA GLU A 237 -0.35 -16.86 23.49
C GLU A 237 0.33 -16.39 22.18
N PRO A 238 1.45 -15.66 22.26
CA PRO A 238 2.26 -15.29 21.10
C PRO A 238 2.64 -16.51 20.24
N SER A 239 2.80 -16.31 18.93
CA SER A 239 3.22 -17.35 18.00
C SER A 239 4.55 -18.02 18.40
N PRO A 240 4.77 -19.29 18.02
CA PRO A 240 6.04 -19.99 18.29
C PRO A 240 7.27 -19.29 17.70
N GLN A 241 7.11 -18.53 16.61
CA GLN A 241 8.15 -17.70 16.01
C GLN A 241 8.56 -16.58 16.97
N LEU A 242 7.58 -15.84 17.49
CA LEU A 242 7.83 -14.73 18.41
C LEU A 242 8.37 -15.21 19.76
N GLN A 243 7.88 -16.34 20.28
CA GLN A 243 8.43 -16.96 21.49
C GLN A 243 9.91 -17.36 21.31
N ARG A 244 10.28 -17.94 20.16
CA ARG A 244 11.68 -18.27 19.85
C ARG A 244 12.56 -17.04 19.77
N LEU A 245 12.09 -15.96 19.14
CA LEU A 245 12.81 -14.69 19.10
C LEU A 245 13.05 -14.14 20.52
N HIS A 246 12.04 -14.17 21.37
CA HIS A 246 12.18 -13.76 22.77
C HIS A 246 13.26 -14.57 23.50
N GLN A 247 13.27 -15.90 23.34
CA GLN A 247 14.31 -16.76 23.94
C GLN A 247 15.70 -16.49 23.37
N ALA A 248 15.83 -16.27 22.06
CA ALA A 248 17.09 -15.91 21.42
C ALA A 248 17.64 -14.57 21.99
N ILE A 249 16.78 -13.60 22.25
CA ILE A 249 17.15 -12.32 22.87
C ILE A 249 17.60 -12.51 24.32
N LEU A 250 16.96 -13.38 25.09
CA LEU A 250 17.38 -13.70 26.47
C LEU A 250 18.74 -14.41 26.50
N ALA A 251 18.98 -15.31 25.54
CA ALA A 251 20.20 -16.09 25.43
C ALA A 251 21.37 -15.33 24.77
N VAL A 252 21.15 -14.10 24.27
CA VAL A 252 22.13 -13.33 23.50
C VAL A 252 22.64 -14.16 22.30
N ASP A 253 21.70 -14.72 21.54
CA ASP A 253 22.00 -15.62 20.42
C ASP A 253 22.80 -14.90 19.33
N PRO A 254 24.00 -15.39 18.95
CA PRO A 254 24.80 -14.81 17.86
C PRO A 254 24.09 -14.72 16.52
N GLN A 255 23.05 -15.52 16.26
CA GLN A 255 22.24 -15.43 15.04
C GLN A 255 21.45 -14.11 14.94
N LEU A 256 21.21 -13.44 16.06
CA LEU A 256 20.57 -12.13 16.07
C LEU A 256 21.54 -11.01 15.68
N ASP A 257 22.84 -11.23 15.84
CA ASP A 257 23.86 -10.29 15.41
C ASP A 257 23.97 -10.31 13.88
N LEU A 258 24.17 -9.13 13.29
CA LEU A 258 24.50 -9.04 11.87
C LEU A 258 25.84 -9.74 11.64
N ALA A 259 25.92 -10.62 10.65
CA ALA A 259 27.20 -11.10 10.14
C ALA A 259 27.98 -9.86 9.64
N ALA A 260 28.89 -9.39 10.49
CA ALA A 260 29.32 -8.00 10.50
C ALA A 260 30.07 -7.60 9.22
N GLY A 261 29.52 -6.62 8.48
CA GLY A 261 30.36 -5.62 7.82
C GLY A 261 31.05 -4.74 8.88
N PRO A 262 32.16 -4.05 8.55
CA PRO A 262 32.99 -3.37 9.54
C PRO A 262 32.18 -2.38 10.38
N ARG A 263 32.07 -2.66 11.68
CA ARG A 263 31.46 -1.76 12.67
C ARG A 263 32.22 -0.43 12.64
N ARG A 264 31.56 0.65 12.22
CA ARG A 264 32.03 2.00 12.54
C ARG A 264 31.76 2.19 14.02
N SER A 265 32.82 2.09 14.82
CA SER A 265 32.73 2.02 16.27
C SER A 265 32.11 3.28 16.88
N SER A 266 31.36 3.07 17.96
CA SER A 266 30.92 4.15 18.84
C SER A 266 32.12 4.70 19.63
N THR A 267 32.05 5.96 20.06
CA THR A 267 33.05 6.55 20.96
C THR A 267 33.21 5.75 22.26
N PHE A 268 32.20 4.97 22.66
CA PHE A 268 32.28 4.08 23.83
C PHE A 268 33.12 2.82 23.60
N ASP A 269 33.19 2.30 22.38
CA ASP A 269 34.04 1.14 22.04
C ASP A 269 35.54 1.50 22.12
N LEU A 270 35.88 2.79 22.14
CA LEU A 270 37.24 3.29 22.34
C LEU A 270 37.73 3.16 23.79
N TYR A 271 36.83 2.96 24.77
CA TYR A 271 37.16 2.99 26.20
C TYR A 271 36.92 1.66 26.94
N ALA A 272 36.59 0.59 26.22
CA ALA A 272 36.36 -0.74 26.80
C ALA A 272 37.62 -1.65 26.80
N ALA A 273 38.83 -1.05 26.85
CA ALA A 273 40.09 -1.76 26.97
C ALA A 273 40.34 -2.24 28.41
#